data_AF-A0A3C0NBP6-F1
#
_entry.id   AF-A0A3C0NBP6-F1
#
_cell.length_a   1.000
_cell.length_b   1.000
_cell.length_c   1.000
_cell.angle_alpha   90.00
_cell.angle_beta   90.00
_cell.angle_gamma   90.00
#
_symmetry.space_group_name_H-M   'P 1'
#
loop_
_entity.id
_entity.type
_entity.pdbx_description
1 polymer ?
#
loop_
_entity_poly.entity_id
_entity_poly.type
_entity_poly.pdbx_seq_one_letter_code
_entity_poly.pdbx_strand_id
1 'polypeptide(L)'
;MQATTTTINMPLLKTGTNGEAVRFLQEVLKRRYGYNIAIDAIFGPNSAAAVKDFQAKHPPLVVDGEVGKNTWRELSAHIACPC
;
A
#
# COMPACT_ATOMS: atom_id res chain seq x y z
N MET A 1 5.78 -13.00 -21.83
CA MET A 1 6.09 -13.96 -20.76
C MET A 1 6.59 -13.15 -19.57
N GLN A 2 5.78 -12.95 -18.53
CA GLN A 2 6.15 -12.11 -17.38
C GLN A 2 6.90 -12.95 -16.35
N ALA A 3 8.05 -12.45 -15.91
CA ALA A 3 9.10 -13.17 -15.21
C ALA A 3 8.68 -13.70 -13.83
N THR A 4 8.90 -15.00 -13.65
CA THR A 4 8.94 -15.73 -12.39
C THR A 4 10.15 -15.29 -11.56
N THR A 5 9.93 -14.74 -10.36
CA THR A 5 11.01 -14.58 -9.38
C THR A 5 10.52 -15.01 -8.00
N THR A 6 10.90 -16.23 -7.63
CA THR A 6 10.78 -16.80 -6.30
C THR A 6 11.75 -16.09 -5.36
N THR A 7 11.23 -15.25 -4.47
CA THR A 7 11.92 -14.82 -3.25
C THR A 7 10.82 -14.57 -2.23
N ILE A 8 10.88 -15.18 -1.05
CA ILE A 8 9.99 -14.83 0.07
C ILE A 8 10.38 -13.41 0.51
N ASN A 9 9.88 -12.40 -0.20
CA ASN A 9 10.21 -11.00 0.02
C ASN A 9 8.91 -10.23 -0.16
N MET A 10 8.33 -9.76 0.96
CA MET A 10 7.04 -9.05 1.04
C MET A 10 6.82 -8.22 -0.23
N PRO A 11 5.86 -8.61 -1.10
CA PRO A 11 5.81 -8.13 -2.46
C PRO A 11 5.54 -6.64 -2.47
N LEU A 12 6.38 -5.91 -3.20
CA LEU A 12 6.18 -4.50 -3.51
C LEU A 12 4.88 -4.37 -4.30
N LEU A 13 3.85 -3.75 -3.71
CA LEU A 13 2.62 -3.48 -4.45
C LEU A 13 2.85 -2.29 -5.36
N LYS A 14 2.67 -2.51 -6.66
CA LYS A 14 2.77 -1.48 -7.70
C LYS A 14 1.41 -1.22 -8.34
N THR A 15 1.32 -0.15 -9.12
CA THR A 15 0.12 0.11 -9.95
C THR A 15 -0.11 -1.04 -10.92
N GLY A 16 -1.33 -1.58 -10.94
CA GLY A 16 -1.69 -2.79 -11.69
C GLY A 16 -1.52 -4.12 -10.93
N THR A 17 -1.08 -4.09 -9.66
CA THR A 17 -1.13 -5.27 -8.79
C THR A 17 -2.53 -5.41 -8.21
N ASN A 18 -3.02 -6.63 -8.09
CA ASN A 18 -4.33 -6.94 -7.51
C ASN A 18 -4.17 -7.98 -6.41
N GLY A 19 -4.99 -7.88 -5.35
CA GLY A 19 -5.00 -8.89 -4.29
C GLY A 19 -5.47 -8.35 -2.95
N GLU A 20 -5.60 -9.25 -1.97
CA GLU A 20 -6.09 -8.91 -0.63
C GLU A 20 -5.25 -7.83 0.06
N ALA A 21 -3.95 -7.78 -0.22
CA ALA A 21 -3.06 -6.73 0.28
C ALA A 21 -3.49 -5.33 -0.23
N VAL A 22 -3.86 -5.19 -1.50
CA VAL A 22 -4.38 -3.92 -2.05
C VAL A 22 -5.73 -3.58 -1.44
N ARG A 23 -6.59 -4.59 -1.23
CA ARG A 23 -7.89 -4.43 -0.56
C ARG A 23 -7.73 -3.86 0.84
N PHE A 24 -6.79 -4.41 1.61
CA PHE A 24 -6.48 -3.97 2.96
C PHE A 24 -5.94 -2.54 2.98
N LEU A 25 -5.01 -2.23 2.07
CA LEU A 25 -4.50 -0.87 1.91
C LEU A 25 -5.62 0.13 1.59
N GLN A 26 -6.50 -0.20 0.64
CA GLN A 26 -7.63 0.64 0.25
C GLN A 26 -8.59 0.85 1.42
N GLU A 27 -8.84 -0.21 2.20
CA GLU A 27 -9.66 -0.12 3.40
C GLU A 27 -9.04 0.78 4.46
N VAL A 28 -7.74 0.66 4.72
CA VAL A 28 -7.03 1.52 5.68
C VAL A 28 -7.02 2.97 5.18
N LEU A 29 -6.71 3.21 3.90
CA LEU A 29 -6.74 4.55 3.31
C LEU A 29 -8.14 5.17 3.41
N LYS A 30 -9.19 4.41 3.12
CA LYS A 30 -10.57 4.90 3.21
C LYS A 30 -11.03 5.12 4.66
N ARG A 31 -10.84 4.12 5.52
CA ARG A 31 -11.35 4.15 6.91
C ARG A 31 -10.51 5.02 7.84
N ARG A 32 -9.18 4.99 7.69
CA ARG A 32 -8.24 5.69 8.59
C ARG A 32 -7.95 7.11 8.13
N TYR A 33 -7.79 7.31 6.81
CA TYR A 33 -7.41 8.59 6.23
C TYR A 33 -8.56 9.31 5.51
N GLY A 34 -9.73 8.67 5.38
CA GLY A 34 -10.90 9.28 4.75
C GLY A 34 -10.81 9.41 3.24
N TYR A 35 -9.89 8.71 2.57
CA TYR A 35 -9.79 8.77 1.11
C TYR A 35 -11.03 8.14 0.46
N ASN A 36 -11.69 8.88 -0.44
CA ASN A 36 -12.84 8.37 -1.19
C ASN A 36 -12.41 7.49 -2.37
N ILE A 37 -11.83 6.34 -2.06
CA ILE A 37 -11.43 5.31 -3.03
C ILE A 37 -12.35 4.10 -2.94
N ALA A 38 -12.45 3.37 -4.04
CA ALA A 38 -13.15 2.10 -4.10
C ALA A 38 -12.23 0.96 -3.65
N ILE A 39 -12.81 -0.03 -2.96
CA ILE A 39 -12.07 -1.15 -2.34
C ILE A 39 -12.22 -2.38 -3.25
N ASP A 40 -11.74 -2.25 -4.49
CA ASP A 40 -11.86 -3.29 -5.52
C ASP A 40 -10.69 -4.29 -5.52
N ALA A 41 -9.77 -4.17 -4.55
CA ALA A 41 -8.53 -4.93 -4.50
C ALA A 41 -7.62 -4.73 -5.73
N ILE A 42 -7.87 -3.67 -6.52
CA ILE A 42 -7.13 -3.32 -7.74
C ILE A 42 -6.39 -2.00 -7.51
N PHE A 43 -5.08 -1.99 -7.73
CA PHE A 43 -4.27 -0.79 -7.57
C PHE A 43 -4.39 0.09 -8.82
N GLY A 44 -5.45 0.90 -8.87
CA GLY A 44 -5.70 1.88 -9.92
C GLY A 44 -5.09 3.27 -9.64
N PRO A 45 -5.28 4.24 -10.54
CA PRO A 45 -4.73 5.59 -10.40
C PRO A 45 -5.24 6.32 -9.15
N ASN A 46 -6.50 6.09 -8.75
CA ASN A 46 -7.07 6.67 -7.54
C ASN A 46 -6.39 6.14 -6.26
N SER A 47 -6.11 4.83 -6.21
CA SER A 47 -5.36 4.23 -5.10
C SER A 47 -3.89 4.67 -5.11
N ALA A 48 -3.28 4.78 -6.29
CA ALA A 48 -1.91 5.29 -6.43
C ALA A 48 -1.77 6.73 -5.90
N ALA A 49 -2.73 7.61 -6.22
CA ALA A 49 -2.76 8.98 -5.72
C ALA A 49 -2.88 9.01 -4.18
N ALA A 50 -3.80 8.23 -3.61
CA ALA A 50 -3.97 8.13 -2.16
C ALA A 50 -2.72 7.59 -1.45
N VAL A 51 -2.03 6.61 -2.05
CA VAL A 51 -0.78 6.06 -1.52
C VAL A 51 0.35 7.07 -1.59
N LYS A 52 0.46 7.82 -2.69
CA LYS A 52 1.47 8.88 -2.81
C LYS A 52 1.27 9.97 -1.78
N ASP A 53 0.02 10.40 -1.58
CA ASP A 53 -0.29 11.41 -0.55
C ASP A 53 0.04 10.89 0.87
N PHE A 54 -0.27 9.62 1.15
CA PHE A 54 0.14 8.96 2.39
C PHE A 54 1.67 8.92 2.54
N GLN A 55 2.41 8.49 1.53
CA GLN A 55 3.87 8.44 1.58
C GLN A 55 4.48 9.84 1.77
N ALA A 56 3.91 10.87 1.15
CA ALA A 56 4.37 12.25 1.30
C ALA A 56 4.16 12.80 2.73
N LYS A 57 3.10 12.33 3.41
CA LYS A 57 2.78 12.72 4.79
C LYS A 57 3.61 11.98 5.84
N HIS A 58 4.23 10.86 5.48
CA HIS A 58 4.95 9.97 6.40
C HIS A 58 6.43 9.83 6.00
N PRO A 59 7.29 10.83 6.30
CA PRO A 59 8.74 10.67 6.15
C PRO A 59 9.27 9.60 7.13
N PRO A 60 10.26 8.76 6.75
CA PRO A 60 11.14 8.83 5.57
C PRO A 60 10.69 7.93 4.40
N LEU A 61 9.39 7.79 4.15
CA LEU A 61 8.91 7.02 3.00
C LEU A 61 9.16 7.75 1.68
N VAL A 62 9.52 6.99 0.64
CA VAL A 62 9.66 7.51 -0.72
C VAL A 62 8.29 7.48 -1.41
N VAL A 63 7.95 8.58 -2.09
CA VAL A 63 6.64 8.81 -2.73
C VAL A 63 6.59 8.18 -4.13
N ASP A 64 6.96 6.91 -4.24
CA ASP A 64 6.96 6.21 -5.53
C ASP A 64 5.55 5.76 -5.96
N GLY A 65 4.58 5.76 -5.02
CA GLY A 65 3.27 5.16 -5.23
C GLY A 65 3.31 3.63 -5.18
N GLU A 66 4.37 3.07 -4.61
CA GLU A 66 4.57 1.63 -4.44
C GLU A 66 4.56 1.28 -2.95
N VAL A 67 3.74 0.30 -2.53
CA VAL A 67 3.66 -0.11 -1.13
C VAL A 67 4.64 -1.24 -0.87
N GLY A 68 5.84 -0.84 -0.45
CA GLY A 68 6.90 -1.75 -0.01
C GLY A 68 6.82 -2.06 1.49
N LYS A 69 7.79 -2.83 1.99
CA LYS A 69 7.91 -3.21 3.41
C LYS A 69 7.83 -2.02 4.38
N ASN A 70 8.48 -0.91 4.02
CA ASN A 70 8.50 0.27 4.88
C ASN A 70 7.13 0.92 4.95
N THR A 71 6.44 1.07 3.82
CA THR A 71 5.06 1.60 3.79
C THR A 71 4.10 0.67 4.52
N TRP A 72 4.25 -0.64 4.33
CA TRP A 72 3.51 -1.66 5.10
C TRP A 72 3.77 -1.56 6.59
N ARG A 73 5.03 -1.33 6.99
CA ARG A 73 5.40 -1.15 8.40
C ARG A 73 4.80 0.12 8.96
N GLU A 74 4.71 1.22 8.23
CA GLU A 74 4.04 2.44 8.74
C GLU A 74 2.52 2.25 8.83
N LEU A 75 1.91 1.55 7.86
CA LEU A 75 0.48 1.17 7.89
C LEU A 75 0.16 0.21 9.04
N SER A 76 1.06 -0.74 9.33
CA SER A 76 0.87 -1.77 10.36
C SER A 76 1.48 -1.42 11.71
N ALA A 77 2.40 -0.46 11.82
CA ALA A 77 2.98 0.01 13.09
C ALA A 77 1.90 0.62 13.99
N HIS A 78 0.81 1.10 13.40
CA HIS A 78 -0.39 1.48 14.15
C HIS A 78 -1.19 0.29 14.74
N ILE A 79 -0.78 -0.94 14.47
CA ILE A 79 -1.31 -2.21 15.00
C ILE A 79 -0.23 -2.98 15.76
N ALA A 80 1.04 -2.86 15.33
CA ALA A 80 2.18 -3.56 15.90
C ALA A 80 2.92 -2.67 16.90
N CYS A 81 2.25 -2.37 18.01
CA CYS A 81 2.96 -2.20 19.27
C CYS A 81 2.87 -3.53 20.02
N PRO A 82 3.88 -4.42 19.95
CA PRO A 82 4.15 -5.30 21.07
C PRO A 82 4.92 -4.44 22.09
N CYS A 83 4.16 -3.69 22.88
CA CYS A 83 4.59 -3.38 24.25
C CYS A 83 4.24 -4.59 25.12
#